data_AF-A0A1Y2IMN2-F1
#
_entry.id   AF-A0A1Y2IMN2-F1
#
_cell.length_a   1.000
_cell.length_b   1.000
_cell.length_c   1.000
_cell.angle_alpha   90.00
_cell.angle_beta   90.00
_cell.angle_gamma   90.00
#
_symmetry.space_group_name_H-M   'P 1'
#
loop_
_entity.id
_entity.type
_entity.pdbx_description
1 polymer ?
#
loop_
_entity_poly.entity_id
_entity_poly.type
_entity_poly.pdbx_seq_one_letter_code
_entity_poly.pdbx_strand_id
1 'polypeptide(L)'
;MAAYTTLLRLPLYIALWICAVVLLILTSVRLNYTLNLPKGDPLNGGIDFFDPIVAELLVCSLLGLGTIPFVMHWAPHPISSEASANLFELAALSILWLLWLVGCVVSTSIWPNLAFCAQFSPCRVLTAMMAFAWLGWIALVGLIVLAVLTAVKKARPARAPMMVEWAAQPRYGNNAFEPVSGVRRPQTAAFSEGGRGGRGMYDV
;
A
#
# COMPACT_ATOMS: atom_id res chain seq x y z
N MET A 1 -0.14 -2.20 -16.50
CA MET A 1 0.27 -1.14 -15.53
C MET A 1 -0.04 -1.49 -14.07
N ALA A 2 -1.16 -2.14 -13.71
CA ALA A 2 -1.43 -2.55 -12.32
C ALA A 2 -0.38 -3.52 -11.74
N ALA A 3 0.20 -4.38 -12.57
CA ALA A 3 1.32 -5.25 -12.18
C ALA A 3 2.55 -4.46 -11.70
N TYR A 4 2.83 -3.28 -12.26
CA TYR A 4 4.02 -2.50 -11.92
C TYR A 4 3.95 -1.90 -10.51
N THR A 5 2.77 -1.44 -10.09
CA THR A 5 2.56 -0.97 -8.72
C THR A 5 2.72 -2.09 -7.70
N THR A 6 2.26 -3.31 -8.01
CA THR A 6 2.44 -4.48 -7.13
C THR A 6 3.91 -4.90 -7.06
N LEU A 7 4.62 -4.87 -8.19
CA LEU A 7 6.04 -5.20 -8.27
C LEU A 7 6.94 -4.23 -7.50
N LEU A 8 6.60 -2.94 -7.43
CA LEU A 8 7.34 -1.97 -6.62
C LEU A 8 6.94 -1.98 -5.14
N ARG A 9 5.70 -2.33 -4.85
CA ARG A 9 5.14 -2.30 -3.49
C ARG A 9 5.64 -3.47 -2.64
N LEU A 10 5.73 -4.67 -3.22
CA LEU A 10 6.23 -5.87 -2.53
C LEU A 10 7.65 -5.69 -1.94
N PRO A 11 8.68 -5.28 -2.72
CA PRO A 11 10.03 -5.11 -2.16
C PRO A 11 10.10 -3.98 -1.13
N LEU A 12 9.25 -2.94 -1.25
CA LEU A 12 9.18 -1.88 -0.24
C LEU A 12 8.62 -2.38 1.10
N TYR A 13 7.60 -3.23 1.09
CA TYR A 13 7.14 -3.88 2.32
C TYR A 13 8.19 -4.82 2.90
N ILE A 14 8.89 -5.60 2.06
CA ILE A 14 9.96 -6.49 2.52
C ILE A 14 11.10 -5.67 3.15
N ALA A 15 11.51 -4.58 2.50
CA ALA A 15 12.53 -3.67 3.02
C ALA A 15 12.10 -3.03 4.35
N LEU A 16 10.84 -2.57 4.44
CA LEU A 16 10.28 -2.06 5.69
C LEU A 16 10.27 -3.13 6.78
N TRP A 17 9.90 -4.37 6.44
CA TRP A 17 9.88 -5.50 7.37
C TRP A 17 11.28 -5.77 7.93
N ILE A 18 12.28 -5.87 7.06
CA ILE A 18 13.67 -6.09 7.45
C ILE A 18 14.17 -4.93 8.32
N CYS A 19 13.90 -3.68 7.93
CA CYS A 19 14.27 -2.51 8.74
C CYS A 19 13.61 -2.55 10.13
N ALA A 20 12.33 -2.95 10.21
CA ALA A 20 11.61 -3.09 11.47
C ALA A 20 12.18 -4.21 12.35
N VAL A 21 12.50 -5.38 11.78
CA VAL A 21 13.17 -6.48 12.52
C VAL A 21 14.53 -6.03 13.05
N VAL A 22 15.36 -5.41 12.21
CA VAL A 22 16.69 -4.94 12.60
C VAL A 22 16.58 -3.88 13.69
N LEU A 23 15.65 -2.92 13.55
CA LEU A 23 15.39 -1.93 14.59
C LEU A 23 14.95 -2.56 15.90
N LEU A 24 14.02 -3.52 15.86
CA LEU A 24 13.55 -4.22 17.06
C LEU A 24 14.71 -4.89 17.81
N ILE A 25 15.58 -5.59 17.08
CA ILE A 25 16.75 -6.25 17.66
C ILE A 25 17.69 -5.20 18.28
N LEU A 26 18.04 -4.16 17.54
CA LEU A 26 18.97 -3.12 18.02
C LEU A 26 18.39 -2.34 19.22
N THR A 27 17.10 -1.98 19.20
CA THR A 27 16.43 -1.33 20.33
C THR A 27 16.40 -2.24 21.55
N SER A 28 16.17 -3.55 21.35
CA SER A 28 16.15 -4.51 22.45
C SER A 28 17.54 -4.68 23.08
N VAL A 29 18.58 -4.78 22.26
CA VAL A 29 19.98 -4.83 22.73
C VAL A 29 20.35 -3.56 23.49
N ARG A 30 19.97 -2.39 22.97
CA ARG A 30 20.23 -1.11 23.63
C ARG A 30 19.50 -1.01 24.97
N LEU A 31 18.23 -1.38 25.02
CA LEU A 31 17.41 -1.30 26.22
C LEU A 31 17.88 -2.30 27.29
N ASN A 32 18.29 -3.51 26.87
CA ASN A 32 18.91 -4.49 27.77
C ASN A 32 20.23 -3.98 28.36
N TYR A 33 21.03 -3.28 27.55
CA TYR A 33 22.27 -2.65 28.03
C TYR A 33 22.00 -1.49 28.98
N THR A 34 21.00 -0.64 28.72
CA THR A 34 20.69 0.51 29.59
C THR A 34 20.06 0.12 30.93
N LEU A 35 19.45 -1.07 31.01
CA LEU A 35 18.85 -1.62 32.24
C LEU A 35 19.79 -2.53 33.04
N ASN A 36 20.95 -2.91 32.50
CA ASN A 36 21.91 -3.80 33.15
C ASN A 36 23.34 -3.27 32.99
N LEU A 37 23.60 -2.03 33.42
CA LEU A 37 24.93 -1.45 33.34
C LEU A 37 25.88 -2.12 34.34
N PRO A 38 27.07 -2.57 33.90
CA PRO A 38 28.11 -2.96 34.83
C PRO A 38 28.60 -1.74 35.62
N LYS A 39 28.88 -1.95 36.91
CA LYS A 39 29.39 -0.91 37.81
C LYS A 39 30.72 -0.38 37.27
N GLY A 40 30.80 0.93 37.02
CA GLY A 40 32.00 1.59 36.50
C GLY A 40 31.98 1.91 35.00
N ASP A 41 30.86 1.69 34.30
CA ASP A 41 30.71 2.12 32.90
C ASP A 41 30.68 3.67 32.80
N PRO A 42 31.45 4.28 31.89
CA PRO A 42 31.50 5.74 31.70
C PRO A 42 30.16 6.38 31.28
N LEU A 43 29.18 5.61 30.80
CA LEU A 43 27.98 6.20 30.18
C LEU A 43 26.99 6.86 31.16
N ASN A 44 26.97 6.45 32.42
CA ASN A 44 26.15 7.06 33.49
C ASN A 44 26.70 6.72 34.90
N GLY A 45 28.02 6.62 35.02
CA GLY A 45 28.66 6.15 36.27
C GLY A 45 28.23 4.73 36.68
N GLY A 46 27.80 3.90 35.72
CA GLY A 46 27.26 2.57 35.97
C GLY A 46 25.88 2.53 36.64
N ILE A 47 25.10 3.61 36.56
CA ILE A 47 23.71 3.64 37.07
C ILE A 47 22.75 3.33 35.91
N ASP A 48 21.87 2.35 36.12
CA ASP A 48 20.82 2.00 35.16
C ASP A 48 19.90 3.18 34.87
N PHE A 49 19.53 3.37 33.60
CA PHE A 49 18.62 4.42 33.18
C PHE A 49 17.69 3.95 32.07
N PHE A 50 16.50 4.55 32.00
CA PHE A 50 15.51 4.23 30.97
C PHE A 50 15.49 5.31 29.89
N ASP A 51 15.65 4.91 28.63
CA ASP A 51 15.60 5.80 27.48
C ASP A 51 14.21 5.72 26.81
N PRO A 52 13.34 6.73 26.99
CA PRO A 52 11.97 6.69 26.47
C PRO A 52 11.92 6.65 24.94
N ILE A 53 12.92 7.18 24.24
CA ILE A 53 12.92 7.23 22.77
C ILE A 53 13.26 5.87 22.19
N VAL A 54 14.16 5.12 22.84
CA VAL A 54 14.44 3.74 22.45
C VAL A 54 13.18 2.88 22.62
N ALA A 55 12.40 3.11 23.67
CA ALA A 55 11.12 2.42 23.87
C ALA A 55 10.07 2.81 22.82
N GLU A 56 9.99 4.09 22.44
CA GLU A 56 9.12 4.56 21.35
C GLU A 56 9.47 3.88 20.03
N LEU A 57 10.75 3.85 19.65
CA LEU A 57 11.21 3.17 18.43
C LEU A 57 10.94 1.66 18.47
N LEU A 58 11.06 1.03 19.64
CA LEU A 58 10.71 -0.37 19.83
C LEU A 58 9.22 -0.60 19.56
N VAL A 59 8.33 0.23 20.09
CA VAL A 59 6.88 0.14 19.83
C VAL A 59 6.58 0.41 18.35
N CYS A 60 7.24 1.40 17.73
CA CYS A 60 7.11 1.66 16.28
C CYS A 60 7.51 0.44 15.45
N SER A 61 8.60 -0.24 15.82
CA SER A 61 9.07 -1.43 15.11
C SER A 61 8.08 -2.61 15.25
N LEU A 62 7.48 -2.79 16.43
CA LEU A 62 6.44 -3.80 16.66
C LEU A 62 5.17 -3.51 15.84
N LEU A 63 4.72 -2.25 15.81
CA LEU A 63 3.60 -1.83 14.99
C LEU A 63 3.92 -2.02 13.49
N GLY A 64 5.13 -1.65 13.06
CA GLY A 64 5.61 -1.89 11.70
C GLY A 64 5.57 -3.37 11.31
N LEU A 65 6.05 -4.26 12.18
CA LEU A 65 5.97 -5.71 11.95
C LEU A 65 4.54 -6.22 11.92
N GLY A 66 3.66 -5.70 12.78
CA GLY A 66 2.24 -6.09 12.82
C GLY A 66 1.44 -5.63 11.61
N THR A 67 1.77 -4.46 11.03
CA THR A 67 1.06 -3.92 9.86
C THR A 67 1.26 -4.75 8.60
N ILE A 68 2.36 -5.47 8.46
CA ILE A 68 2.71 -6.17 7.21
C ILE A 68 1.85 -7.43 6.97
N PRO A 69 1.69 -8.36 7.94
CA PRO A 69 0.75 -9.47 7.82
C PRO A 69 -0.70 -9.00 7.63
N PHE A 70 -1.06 -7.87 8.25
CA PHE A 70 -2.37 -7.25 8.11
C PHE A 70 -2.65 -6.84 6.66
N VAL A 71 -1.72 -6.12 6.02
CA VAL A 71 -1.84 -5.70 4.61
C VAL A 71 -1.83 -6.89 3.64
N MET A 72 -1.03 -7.92 3.94
CA MET A 72 -0.90 -9.12 3.09
C MET A 72 -2.13 -10.05 3.16
N HIS A 73 -3.22 -9.64 3.83
CA HIS A 73 -4.44 -10.44 4.03
C HIS A 73 -4.17 -11.82 4.64
N TRP A 74 -3.08 -11.97 5.40
CA TRP A 74 -2.84 -13.21 6.14
C TRP A 74 -3.84 -13.38 7.29
N ALA A 75 -4.43 -12.29 7.76
CA ALA A 75 -5.52 -12.29 8.72
C ALA A 75 -6.88 -12.10 8.01
N PRO A 76 -7.92 -12.87 8.36
CA PRO A 76 -9.26 -12.65 7.83
C PRO A 76 -9.78 -11.27 8.25
N HIS A 77 -10.17 -10.44 7.28
CA HIS A 77 -10.78 -9.13 7.54
C HIS A 77 -12.30 -9.19 7.39
N PRO A 78 -13.07 -8.67 8.36
CA PRO A 78 -14.53 -8.65 8.29
C PRO A 78 -15.08 -7.53 7.38
N ILE A 79 -14.22 -6.75 6.72
CA ILE A 79 -14.62 -5.56 5.97
C ILE A 79 -14.99 -5.97 4.54
N SER A 80 -16.26 -5.82 4.17
CA SER A 80 -16.83 -6.28 2.88
C SER A 80 -16.57 -5.35 1.69
N SER A 81 -16.05 -4.13 1.90
CA SER A 81 -15.85 -3.14 0.83
C SER A 81 -14.38 -2.87 0.51
N GLU A 82 -14.06 -3.15 -0.74
CA GLU A 82 -12.81 -2.86 -1.47
C GLU A 82 -12.36 -1.38 -1.43
N ALA A 83 -13.28 -0.45 -1.21
CA ALA A 83 -12.97 0.98 -1.11
C ALA A 83 -12.53 1.36 0.31
N SER A 84 -13.21 0.81 1.33
CA SER A 84 -12.86 1.05 2.74
C SER A 84 -11.54 0.40 3.13
N ALA A 85 -11.20 -0.76 2.55
CA ALA A 85 -9.93 -1.43 2.83
C ALA A 85 -8.71 -0.56 2.46
N ASN A 86 -8.75 0.08 1.28
CA ASN A 86 -7.68 0.98 0.84
C ASN A 86 -7.53 2.23 1.72
N LEU A 87 -8.65 2.80 2.18
CA LEU A 87 -8.62 3.95 3.08
C LEU A 87 -8.09 3.57 4.47
N PHE A 88 -8.49 2.40 4.97
CA PHE A 88 -8.00 1.88 6.24
C PHE A 88 -6.49 1.63 6.18
N GLU A 89 -6.01 1.03 5.09
CA GLU A 89 -4.59 0.82 4.87
C GLU A 89 -3.82 2.15 4.82
N LEU A 90 -4.31 3.14 4.07
CA LEU A 90 -3.67 4.45 3.98
C LEU A 90 -3.65 5.16 5.34
N ALA A 91 -4.74 5.07 6.10
CA ALA A 91 -4.83 5.61 7.45
C ALA A 91 -3.81 4.94 8.39
N ALA A 92 -3.74 3.60 8.40
CA ALA A 92 -2.78 2.86 9.20
C ALA A 92 -1.32 3.22 8.85
N LEU A 93 -0.98 3.29 7.56
CA LEU A 93 0.34 3.70 7.09
C LEU A 93 0.65 5.16 7.48
N SER A 94 -0.33 6.06 7.43
CA SER A 94 -0.14 7.47 7.80
C SER A 94 0.13 7.67 9.30
N ILE A 95 -0.56 6.92 10.16
CA ILE A 95 -0.35 6.94 11.61
C ILE A 95 1.04 6.39 11.92
N LEU A 96 1.39 5.25 11.33
CA LEU A 96 2.72 4.65 11.48
C LEU A 96 3.82 5.61 11.00
N TRP A 97 3.60 6.31 9.89
CA TRP A 97 4.54 7.30 9.36
C TRP A 97 4.77 8.49 10.30
N LEU A 98 3.70 9.04 10.90
CA LEU A 98 3.82 10.13 11.87
C LEU A 98 4.57 9.68 13.13
N LEU A 99 4.19 8.54 13.69
CA LEU A 99 4.81 8.00 14.91
C LEU A 99 6.30 7.72 14.67
N TRP A 100 6.64 7.13 13.53
CA TRP A 100 8.02 6.84 13.16
C TRP A 100 8.85 8.12 12.92
N LEU A 101 8.24 9.15 12.31
CA LEU A 101 8.90 10.44 12.09
C LEU A 101 9.28 11.11 13.42
N VAL A 102 8.38 11.10 14.40
CA VAL A 102 8.65 11.66 15.73
C VAL A 102 9.87 10.98 16.36
N GLY A 103 9.91 9.65 16.36
CA GLY A 103 11.07 8.89 16.83
C GLY A 103 12.37 9.25 16.10
N CYS A 104 12.34 9.44 14.77
CA CYS A 104 13.50 9.87 13.98
C CYS A 104 13.98 11.29 14.35
N VAL A 105 13.06 12.25 14.46
CA VAL A 105 13.40 13.65 14.73
C VAL A 105 13.92 13.81 16.17
N VAL A 106 13.24 13.21 17.14
CA VAL A 106 13.64 13.30 18.55
C VAL A 106 15.00 12.63 18.78
N SER A 107 15.22 11.43 18.24
CA SER A 107 16.55 10.77 18.33
C SER A 107 17.66 11.61 17.70
N THR A 108 17.40 12.24 16.55
CA THR A 108 18.36 13.16 15.90
C THR A 108 18.66 14.40 16.76
N SER A 109 17.67 14.91 17.48
CA SER A 109 17.83 16.11 18.32
C SER A 109 18.66 15.85 19.58
N ILE A 110 18.53 14.66 20.18
CA ILE A 110 19.27 14.31 21.42
C ILE A 110 20.71 13.91 21.10
N TRP A 111 20.93 13.21 19.99
CA TRP A 111 22.27 12.75 19.60
C TRP A 111 22.66 13.31 18.22
N PRO A 112 22.95 14.61 18.11
CA PRO A 112 23.22 15.24 16.80
C PRO A 112 24.58 14.85 16.20
N ASN A 113 25.57 14.48 17.03
CA ASN A 113 26.91 14.15 16.57
C ASN A 113 27.47 12.95 17.33
N LEU A 114 27.36 11.74 16.77
CA LEU A 114 27.93 10.51 17.35
C LEU A 114 29.33 10.17 16.83
N ALA A 115 29.92 11.01 15.97
CA ALA A 115 31.21 10.70 15.37
C ALA A 115 32.33 10.60 16.41
N PHE A 116 32.24 11.37 17.50
CA PHE A 116 33.24 11.41 18.56
C PHE A 116 33.32 10.11 19.38
N CYS A 117 32.23 9.34 19.45
CA CYS A 117 32.11 8.15 20.30
C CYS A 117 32.11 6.83 19.51
N ALA A 118 32.42 6.86 18.20
CA ALA A 118 32.42 5.69 17.34
C ALA A 118 33.38 4.56 17.79
N GLN A 119 34.32 4.86 18.68
CA GLN A 119 35.21 3.87 19.31
C GLN A 119 34.47 2.91 20.26
N PHE A 120 33.36 3.35 20.86
CA PHE A 120 32.59 2.55 21.82
C PHE A 120 31.48 1.77 21.12
N SER A 121 31.37 0.47 21.45
CA SER A 121 30.28 -0.42 21.02
C SER A 121 28.88 0.20 21.16
N PRO A 122 28.47 0.81 22.30
CA PRO A 122 27.14 1.37 22.46
C PRO A 122 26.81 2.52 21.49
N CYS A 123 27.80 3.31 21.08
CA CYS A 123 27.58 4.38 20.10
C CYS A 123 27.35 3.83 18.69
N ARG A 124 28.03 2.74 18.31
CA ARG A 124 27.81 2.08 17.01
C ARG A 124 26.40 1.50 16.88
N VAL A 125 25.87 0.95 17.98
CA VAL A 125 24.49 0.47 18.02
C VAL A 125 23.52 1.64 17.84
N LEU A 126 23.77 2.77 18.51
CA LEU A 126 22.90 3.94 18.41
C LEU A 126 22.90 4.56 17.02
N THR A 127 24.06 4.67 16.37
CA THR A 127 24.13 5.15 14.98
C THR A 127 23.45 4.20 14.00
N ALA A 128 23.60 2.88 14.18
CA ALA A 128 22.89 1.89 13.38
C ALA A 128 21.37 2.02 13.54
N MET A 129 20.88 2.13 14.78
CA MET A 129 19.45 2.36 15.07
C MET A 129 18.92 3.59 14.35
N MET A 130 19.63 4.72 14.46
CA MET A 130 19.24 5.97 13.81
C MET A 130 19.19 5.83 12.28
N ALA A 131 20.19 5.18 11.69
CA ALA A 131 20.23 4.94 10.24
C ALA A 131 19.05 4.08 9.77
N PHE A 132 18.78 2.95 10.43
CA PHE A 132 17.65 2.09 10.08
C PHE A 132 16.30 2.75 10.37
N ALA A 133 16.20 3.63 11.37
CA ALA A 133 15.00 4.41 11.62
C ALA A 133 14.70 5.33 10.43
N TRP A 134 15.69 6.08 9.95
CA TRP A 134 15.54 6.92 8.76
C TRP A 134 15.23 6.12 7.49
N LEU A 135 15.87 4.96 7.29
CA LEU A 135 15.58 4.09 6.15
C LEU A 135 14.14 3.54 6.20
N GLY A 136 13.66 3.13 7.38
CA GLY A 136 12.28 2.70 7.58
C GLY A 136 11.28 3.82 7.29
N TRP A 137 11.57 5.05 7.71
CA TRP A 137 10.74 6.21 7.40
C TRP A 137 10.67 6.51 5.90
N ILE A 138 11.80 6.46 5.18
CA ILE A 138 11.83 6.64 3.72
C ILE A 138 11.01 5.55 3.02
N ALA A 139 11.12 4.29 3.48
CA ALA A 139 10.31 3.19 2.95
C ALA A 139 8.80 3.44 3.17
N LEU A 140 8.39 3.96 4.33
CA LEU A 140 7.01 4.36 4.60
C LEU A 140 6.52 5.47 3.67
N VAL A 141 7.33 6.50 3.42
CA VAL A 141 7.01 7.56 2.45
C VAL A 141 6.74 6.94 1.08
N GLY A 142 7.61 6.05 0.61
CA GLY A 142 7.43 5.35 -0.66
C GLY A 142 6.14 4.53 -0.71
N LEU A 143 5.81 3.81 0.38
CA LEU A 143 4.56 3.05 0.48
C LEU A 143 3.32 3.94 0.46
N ILE A 144 3.32 5.05 1.19
CA ILE A 144 2.22 6.02 1.19
C ILE A 144 2.02 6.60 -0.21
N VAL A 145 3.09 7.01 -0.90
CA VAL A 145 3.00 7.53 -2.27
C VAL A 145 2.40 6.48 -3.20
N LEU A 146 2.84 5.22 -3.13
CA LEU A 146 2.26 4.14 -3.93
C LEU A 146 0.79 3.89 -3.59
N ALA A 147 0.40 3.93 -2.31
CA ALA A 147 -0.98 3.75 -1.86
C ALA A 147 -1.90 4.89 -2.32
N VAL A 148 -1.41 6.14 -2.30
CA VAL A 148 -2.15 7.30 -2.84
C VAL A 148 -2.32 7.16 -4.36
N LEU A 149 -1.27 6.76 -5.08
CA LEU A 149 -1.34 6.56 -6.53
C LEU A 149 -2.34 5.46 -6.92
N THR A 150 -2.44 4.37 -6.16
CA THR A 150 -3.45 3.33 -6.40
C THR A 150 -4.86 3.81 -6.05
N ALA A 151 -5.02 4.56 -4.96
CA ALA A 151 -6.30 5.15 -4.57
C ALA A 151 -6.82 6.14 -5.62
N VAL A 152 -5.99 7.07 -6.10
CA VAL A 152 -6.36 8.06 -7.13
C VAL A 152 -6.74 7.39 -8.45
N LYS A 153 -6.03 6.32 -8.84
CA LYS A 153 -6.37 5.55 -10.06
C LYS A 153 -7.73 4.85 -9.92
N LYS A 154 -8.05 4.27 -8.75
CA LYS A 154 -9.35 3.61 -8.49
C LYS A 154 -10.49 4.63 -8.39
N ALA A 155 -10.22 5.82 -7.85
CA ALA A 155 -11.17 6.92 -7.72
C ALA A 155 -11.48 7.64 -9.04
N ARG A 156 -10.71 7.40 -10.10
CA ARG A 156 -11.11 7.76 -11.47
C ARG A 156 -11.70 6.52 -12.16
N PRO A 157 -12.97 6.13 -11.88
CA PRO A 157 -13.67 5.38 -12.90
C PRO A 157 -13.59 6.24 -14.16
N ALA A 158 -13.24 5.64 -15.31
CA ALA A 158 -13.55 6.26 -16.59
C ALA A 158 -14.97 6.80 -16.42
N ARG A 159 -15.18 8.10 -16.66
CA ARG A 159 -16.53 8.69 -16.64
C ARG A 159 -17.34 7.91 -17.67
N ALA A 160 -17.87 6.75 -17.29
CA ALA A 160 -19.06 6.23 -17.89
C ALA A 160 -20.03 7.39 -17.70
N PRO A 161 -20.60 7.94 -18.78
CA PRO A 161 -21.65 8.92 -18.61
C PRO A 161 -22.60 8.30 -17.60
N MET A 162 -23.00 9.07 -16.59
CA MET A 162 -24.16 8.72 -15.80
C MET A 162 -25.32 8.65 -16.80
N MET A 163 -25.45 7.56 -17.56
CA MET A 163 -26.69 7.10 -18.17
C MET A 163 -27.50 6.54 -17.01
N VAL A 164 -27.80 7.43 -16.09
CA VAL A 164 -29.13 7.75 -15.59
C VAL A 164 -30.08 6.61 -15.20
N GLU A 165 -30.16 5.42 -15.78
CA GLU A 165 -31.11 4.33 -15.46
C GLU A 165 -32.62 4.69 -15.43
N TRP A 166 -33.04 5.90 -15.01
CA TRP A 166 -34.37 6.47 -15.23
C TRP A 166 -34.71 6.67 -16.72
N ALA A 167 -33.73 6.61 -17.62
CA ALA A 167 -33.96 6.55 -19.06
C ALA A 167 -34.23 5.13 -19.57
N ALA A 168 -33.97 4.09 -18.78
CA ALA A 168 -34.48 2.75 -19.05
C ALA A 168 -35.97 2.71 -18.66
N GLN A 169 -36.80 3.28 -19.52
CA GLN A 169 -38.25 3.16 -19.37
C GLN A 169 -38.63 1.68 -19.28
N PRO A 170 -39.52 1.29 -18.35
CA PRO A 170 -40.14 -0.02 -18.40
C PRO A 170 -40.87 -0.11 -19.74
N ARG A 171 -40.52 -1.10 -20.57
CA ARG A 171 -41.31 -1.47 -21.73
C ARG A 171 -42.61 -2.11 -21.24
N TYR A 172 -43.50 -1.31 -20.68
CA TYR A 172 -44.85 -1.69 -20.32
C TYR A 172 -45.75 -1.38 -21.52
N GLY A 173 -46.17 -2.41 -22.23
CA GLY A 173 -47.13 -2.29 -23.32
C GLY A 173 -46.63 -2.93 -24.61
N ASN A 174 -46.98 -4.20 -24.81
CA ASN A 174 -47.84 -4.62 -25.93
C ASN A 174 -48.13 -6.12 -25.80
N ASN A 175 -48.95 -6.46 -24.79
CA ASN A 175 -49.88 -7.57 -24.97
C ASN A 175 -51.09 -7.01 -25.71
N ALA A 176 -51.01 -6.95 -27.04
CA ALA A 176 -52.16 -6.72 -27.89
C ALA A 176 -52.17 -7.82 -28.96
N PHE A 177 -52.98 -8.84 -28.65
CA PHE A 177 -53.97 -9.47 -29.53
C PHE A 177 -53.66 -9.48 -31.04
N GLU A 178 -53.46 -10.71 -31.54
CA GLU A 178 -53.84 -11.33 -32.83
C GLU A 178 -54.30 -10.51 -34.07
N PRO A 179 -54.17 -11.11 -35.27
CA PRO A 179 -53.87 -10.44 -36.52
C PRO A 179 -55.12 -9.93 -37.26
N VAL A 180 -55.10 -8.68 -37.71
CA VAL A 180 -56.04 -8.20 -38.74
C VAL A 180 -55.43 -8.46 -40.12
N SER A 181 -55.98 -9.51 -40.73
CA SER A 181 -55.94 -9.84 -42.14
C SER A 181 -56.23 -8.65 -43.06
N GLY A 182 -55.46 -8.54 -44.15
CA GLY A 182 -55.96 -8.00 -45.40
C GLY A 182 -55.67 -6.53 -45.70
N VAL A 183 -54.44 -6.21 -46.10
CA VAL A 183 -54.19 -5.16 -47.10
C VAL A 183 -53.18 -5.67 -48.13
N ARG A 184 -53.59 -5.67 -49.39
CA ARG A 184 -53.02 -6.37 -50.54
C ARG A 184 -52.23 -5.39 -51.42
N ARG A 185 -50.89 -5.52 -51.44
CA ARG A 185 -49.87 -5.09 -52.46
C ARG A 185 -49.81 -3.60 -52.86
N PRO A 186 -48.65 -3.08 -53.32
CA PRO A 186 -48.09 -3.40 -54.65
C PRO A 186 -46.70 -4.05 -54.61
N GLN A 187 -46.50 -5.02 -55.50
CA GLN A 187 -45.19 -5.47 -55.97
C GLN A 187 -44.56 -4.36 -56.81
N THR A 188 -43.32 -4.00 -56.49
CA THR A 188 -42.31 -3.49 -57.44
C THR A 188 -41.06 -4.30 -57.15
N ALA A 189 -40.81 -5.39 -57.89
CA ALA A 189 -40.13 -5.41 -59.18
C ALA A 189 -38.70 -4.85 -59.10
N ALA A 190 -37.75 -5.78 -59.05
CA ALA A 190 -36.44 -5.79 -59.71
C ALA A 190 -35.45 -4.63 -59.49
N PHE A 191 -34.32 -4.93 -58.85
CA PHE A 191 -33.03 -4.71 -59.48
C PHE A 191 -32.02 -5.78 -59.03
N SER A 192 -31.30 -6.30 -60.02
CA SER A 192 -30.38 -7.43 -59.99
C SER A 192 -29.03 -6.94 -60.50
N GLU A 193 -27.98 -7.04 -59.70
CA GLU A 193 -26.57 -7.11 -60.13
C GLU A 193 -25.81 -7.81 -58.98
N GLY A 194 -25.06 -8.90 -59.13
CA GLY A 194 -24.48 -9.53 -60.31
C GLY A 194 -22.97 -9.30 -60.36
N GLY A 195 -22.18 -10.29 -59.92
CA GLY A 195 -20.74 -10.40 -60.22
C GLY A 195 -19.85 -10.64 -58.98
N ARG A 196 -19.31 -11.82 -58.65
CA ARG A 196 -18.51 -12.86 -59.37
C ARG A 196 -16.99 -12.64 -59.25
N GLY A 197 -16.30 -13.62 -58.65
CA GLY A 197 -14.87 -13.93 -58.85
C GLY A 197 -14.00 -13.65 -57.60
N GLY A 198 -13.15 -14.56 -57.10
CA GLY A 198 -12.59 -15.75 -57.71
C GLY A 198 -11.79 -16.60 -56.71
N ARG A 199 -11.34 -17.74 -57.22
CA ARG A 199 -10.86 -18.97 -56.59
C ARG A 199 -9.32 -18.98 -56.55
N GLY A 200 -8.73 -19.72 -55.62
CA GLY A 200 -7.32 -20.14 -55.59
C GLY A 200 -6.93 -20.43 -54.13
N MET A 201 -6.87 -21.66 -53.61
CA MET A 201 -6.29 -22.93 -54.06
C MET A 201 -4.81 -22.80 -54.41
N TYR A 202 -3.93 -23.16 -53.47
CA TYR A 202 -2.83 -24.12 -53.66
C TYR A 202 -2.38 -24.67 -52.30
N ASP A 203 -2.44 -26.00 -52.19
CA ASP A 203 -1.73 -26.86 -51.24
C ASP A 203 -0.23 -26.89 -51.59
N VAL A 204 0.63 -26.89 -50.56
CA VAL A 204 1.84 -27.75 -50.42
C VAL A 204 2.07 -28.00 -48.93
#